data_AF-A0A951CDZ6-F1
#
_entry.id   AF-A0A951CDZ6-F1
#
_cell.length_a   1.000
_cell.length_b   1.000
_cell.length_c   1.000
_cell.angle_alpha   90.00
_cell.angle_beta   90.00
_cell.angle_gamma   90.00
#
_symmetry.space_group_name_H-M   'P 1'
#
loop_
_entity.id
_entity.type
_entity.pdbx_description
1 polymer ?
#
loop_
_entity_poly.entity_id
_entity_poly.type
_entity_poly.pdbx_seq_one_letter_code
_entity_poly.pdbx_strand_id
1 'polypeptide(L)'
;MKLHSCVVSFVATGLCSFSPLCLAHGNSGGHGHYGYSGPYGGPTYSSYASSYDSNYSYTPTAEQQTTAEQQVKNYLAAVKKGKRHVASHRYISVKTLRPTKKQLEEYTKNQGPDGRAEPAQLRCLMVFDTRFDQFVGSGCYVVSSEPAVGQVTKFETVSAEFVGSGTP
;
A
#
# COMPACT_ATOMS: atom_id res chain seq x y z
N MET A 1 0.99 5.62 -54.19
CA MET A 1 0.16 4.84 -53.25
C MET A 1 0.74 3.43 -53.17
N LYS A 2 1.37 3.06 -52.05
CA LYS A 2 1.96 1.73 -51.82
C LYS A 2 1.40 1.21 -50.50
N LEU A 3 0.47 0.26 -50.58
CA LEU A 3 -0.08 -0.45 -49.43
C LEU A 3 0.85 -1.60 -49.06
N HIS A 4 1.41 -1.57 -47.85
CA HIS A 4 2.08 -2.71 -47.24
C HIS A 4 1.06 -3.49 -46.40
N SER A 5 0.74 -4.70 -46.85
CA SER A 5 -0.02 -5.68 -46.06
C SER A 5 0.86 -6.23 -44.95
N CYS A 6 0.47 -6.04 -43.69
CA CYS A 6 1.04 -6.77 -42.55
C CYS A 6 0.11 -7.93 -42.18
N VAL A 7 0.66 -9.14 -42.32
CA VAL A 7 0.06 -10.40 -41.89
C VAL A 7 0.22 -10.50 -40.37
N VAL A 8 -0.88 -10.60 -39.63
CA VAL A 8 -0.88 -10.86 -38.18
C VAL A 8 -1.14 -12.36 -37.97
N SER A 9 -0.17 -13.05 -37.38
CA SER A 9 -0.28 -14.45 -37.00
C SER A 9 -0.99 -14.58 -35.64
N PHE A 10 -2.03 -15.41 -35.59
CA PHE A 10 -2.73 -15.78 -34.35
C PHE A 10 -1.92 -16.82 -33.58
N VAL A 11 -1.61 -16.55 -32.31
CA VAL A 11 -1.06 -17.55 -31.38
C VAL A 11 -2.22 -18.04 -30.50
N ALA A 12 -2.56 -19.32 -30.63
CA ALA A 12 -3.54 -20.01 -29.82
C ALA A 12 -2.95 -20.37 -28.45
N THR A 13 -3.53 -19.85 -27.36
CA THR A 13 -3.23 -20.29 -25.99
C THR A 13 -4.24 -21.35 -25.55
N GLY A 14 -3.72 -22.55 -25.27
CA GLY A 14 -4.49 -23.71 -24.83
C GLY A 14 -5.05 -23.57 -23.41
N LEU A 15 -6.26 -24.10 -23.23
CA LEU A 15 -6.98 -24.20 -21.97
C LEU A 15 -6.41 -25.36 -21.14
N CYS A 16 -5.94 -25.08 -19.92
CA CYS A 16 -5.67 -26.11 -18.92
C CYS A 16 -6.96 -26.34 -18.11
N SER A 17 -7.60 -27.48 -18.34
CA SER A 17 -8.69 -28.03 -17.54
C SER A 17 -8.13 -28.71 -16.28
N PHE A 18 -8.49 -28.22 -15.10
CA PHE A 18 -8.28 -28.94 -13.84
C PHE A 18 -9.59 -29.61 -13.42
N SER A 19 -9.56 -30.94 -13.28
CA SER A 19 -10.67 -31.75 -12.80
C SER A 19 -10.94 -31.53 -11.30
N PRO A 20 -12.21 -31.60 -10.86
CA PRO A 20 -12.58 -31.63 -9.46
C PRO A 20 -12.52 -33.07 -8.90
N LEU A 21 -12.60 -33.18 -7.56
CA LEU A 21 -12.84 -34.37 -6.72
C LEU A 21 -11.62 -34.89 -5.92
N CYS A 22 -11.66 -34.64 -4.61
CA CYS A 22 -11.69 -35.67 -3.56
C CYS A 22 -12.16 -34.94 -2.27
N LEU A 23 -13.36 -35.23 -1.78
CA LEU A 23 -13.74 -36.31 -0.85
C LEU A 23 -13.34 -36.03 0.62
N ALA A 24 -14.34 -36.18 1.47
CA ALA A 24 -14.46 -35.76 2.85
C ALA A 24 -13.48 -36.41 3.84
N HIS A 25 -13.30 -35.75 4.99
CA HIS A 25 -13.40 -36.35 6.32
C HIS A 25 -13.82 -35.29 7.33
N GLY A 26 -14.86 -35.57 8.12
CA GLY A 26 -15.12 -34.86 9.37
C GLY A 26 -14.22 -35.41 10.49
N ASN A 27 -13.99 -34.62 11.54
CA ASN A 27 -14.46 -34.91 12.90
C ASN A 27 -13.93 -33.87 13.92
N SER A 28 -14.76 -33.63 14.93
CA SER A 28 -14.50 -33.25 16.33
C SER A 28 -13.46 -32.18 16.70
N GLY A 29 -13.98 -31.09 17.27
CA GLY A 29 -13.76 -30.65 18.66
C GLY A 29 -12.36 -30.78 19.27
N GLY A 30 -11.78 -29.64 19.64
CA GLY A 30 -10.62 -29.57 20.52
C GLY A 30 -10.20 -28.14 20.80
N HIS A 31 -10.74 -27.55 21.88
CA HIS A 31 -10.10 -26.43 22.57
C HIS A 31 -8.72 -26.90 23.06
N GLY A 32 -7.66 -26.39 22.46
CA GLY A 32 -6.28 -26.71 22.81
C GLY A 32 -5.42 -25.46 22.69
N HIS A 33 -5.40 -24.66 23.76
CA HIS A 33 -4.43 -23.59 23.95
C HIS A 33 -3.04 -24.24 24.12
N TYR A 34 -2.24 -24.26 23.06
CA TYR A 34 -0.82 -24.61 23.14
C TYR A 34 0.01 -23.35 22.92
N GLY A 35 0.35 -22.70 24.02
CA GLY A 35 1.37 -21.66 24.05
C GLY A 35 2.75 -22.30 23.91
N TYR A 36 3.28 -22.33 22.70
CA TYR A 36 4.68 -22.69 22.46
C TYR A 36 5.54 -21.43 22.58
N SER A 37 6.03 -21.14 23.80
CA SER A 37 7.02 -20.09 24.04
C SER A 37 8.41 -20.64 23.69
N GLY A 38 8.90 -20.34 22.48
CA GLY A 38 10.31 -20.56 22.12
C GLY A 38 11.23 -19.55 22.84
N PRO A 39 12.49 -19.89 23.12
CA PRO A 39 13.40 -19.11 23.97
C PRO A 39 14.04 -17.89 23.28
N TYR A 40 13.59 -17.51 22.09
CA TYR A 40 14.02 -16.29 21.42
C TYR A 40 12.91 -15.25 21.56
N GLY A 41 12.95 -14.51 22.67
CA GLY A 41 12.10 -13.36 22.93
C GLY A 41 12.41 -12.20 21.99
N GLY A 42 11.97 -12.31 20.73
CA GLY A 42 11.68 -11.14 19.92
C GLY A 42 10.40 -10.49 20.45
N PRO A 43 10.30 -9.15 20.45
CA PRO A 43 9.08 -8.48 20.89
C PRO A 43 7.92 -9.04 20.05
N THR A 44 6.94 -9.60 20.74
CA THR A 44 5.65 -9.98 20.17
C THR A 44 5.09 -8.74 19.49
N TYR A 45 5.16 -8.68 18.16
CA TYR A 45 4.42 -7.72 17.35
C TYR A 45 2.94 -8.06 17.50
N SER A 46 2.39 -7.60 18.61
CA SER A 46 0.98 -7.61 18.92
C SER A 46 0.26 -6.83 17.84
N SER A 47 -0.43 -7.54 16.94
CA SER A 47 -1.76 -7.21 16.42
C SER A 47 -2.07 -5.80 15.86
N TYR A 48 -1.11 -4.92 15.60
CA TYR A 48 -1.32 -3.66 14.87
C TYR A 48 -1.39 -3.84 13.34
N ALA A 49 -1.52 -5.07 12.86
CA ALA A 49 -1.62 -5.39 11.45
C ALA A 49 -2.95 -4.97 10.80
N SER A 50 -3.90 -4.36 11.52
CA SER A 50 -5.21 -3.98 10.96
C SER A 50 -5.48 -2.47 10.86
N SER A 51 -4.60 -1.58 11.33
CA SER A 51 -4.91 -0.13 11.35
C SER A 51 -4.42 0.64 10.14
N TYR A 52 -3.71 -0.02 9.21
CA TYR A 52 -3.06 0.66 8.08
C TYR A 52 -3.48 0.15 6.70
N ASP A 53 -4.34 -0.88 6.63
CA ASP A 53 -4.94 -1.33 5.37
C ASP A 53 -5.95 -0.27 4.89
N SER A 54 -5.42 0.76 4.25
CA SER A 54 -6.20 1.88 3.74
C SER A 54 -6.82 1.48 2.40
N ASN A 55 -8.00 0.87 2.46
CA ASN A 55 -8.83 0.65 1.27
C ASN A 55 -9.57 1.93 0.82
N TYR A 56 -9.50 3.00 1.62
CA TYR A 56 -10.10 4.29 1.30
C TYR A 56 -9.04 5.26 0.77
N SER A 57 -9.33 5.84 -0.40
CA SER A 57 -8.52 6.92 -0.97
C SER A 57 -9.43 7.97 -1.60
N TYR A 58 -8.92 9.19 -1.76
CA TYR A 58 -9.57 10.24 -2.54
C TYR A 58 -8.61 10.81 -3.58
N THR A 59 -9.15 11.52 -4.56
CA THR A 59 -8.34 12.22 -5.56
C THR A 59 -7.45 13.27 -4.87
N PRO A 60 -6.11 13.20 -5.03
CA PRO A 60 -5.22 14.17 -4.44
C PRO A 60 -5.41 15.55 -5.10
N THR A 61 -5.17 16.61 -4.33
CA THR A 61 -5.05 17.96 -4.88
C THR A 61 -3.73 18.10 -5.64
N ALA A 62 -3.63 19.09 -6.54
CA ALA A 62 -2.38 19.38 -7.23
C ALA A 62 -1.22 19.63 -6.24
N GLU A 63 -1.48 20.34 -5.14
CA GLU A 63 -0.47 20.60 -4.09
C GLU A 63 -0.03 19.33 -3.35
N GLN A 64 -0.96 18.40 -3.08
CA GLN A 64 -0.64 17.09 -2.50
C GLN A 64 0.25 16.28 -3.44
N GLN A 65 -0.06 16.29 -4.73
CA GLN A 65 0.72 15.59 -5.75
C GLN A 65 2.13 16.19 -5.91
N THR A 66 2.24 17.51 -6.06
CA THR A 66 3.55 18.20 -6.11
C THR A 66 4.37 17.96 -4.85
N THR A 67 3.73 17.94 -3.68
CA THR A 67 4.41 17.59 -2.43
C THR A 67 4.93 16.16 -2.48
N ALA A 68 4.11 15.19 -2.90
CA ALA A 68 4.53 13.80 -3.03
C ALA A 68 5.73 13.63 -3.97
N GLU A 69 5.68 14.25 -5.15
CA GLU A 69 6.76 14.26 -6.14
C GLU A 69 8.06 14.79 -5.53
N GLN A 70 7.97 15.92 -4.82
CA GLN A 70 9.13 16.50 -4.15
C GLN A 70 9.70 15.58 -3.07
N GLN A 71 8.85 14.90 -2.29
CA GLN A 71 9.29 13.95 -1.26
C GLN A 71 10.01 12.74 -1.89
N VAL A 72 9.46 12.18 -2.98
CA VAL A 72 10.10 11.08 -3.72
C VAL A 72 11.46 11.52 -4.26
N LYS A 73 11.52 12.69 -4.92
CA LYS A 73 12.77 13.24 -5.47
C LYS A 73 13.83 13.41 -4.38
N ASN A 74 13.45 13.95 -3.23
CA ASN A 74 14.38 14.14 -2.12
C ASN A 74 14.86 12.80 -1.54
N TYR A 75 13.96 11.84 -1.38
CA TYR A 75 14.29 10.50 -0.92
C TYR A 75 15.28 9.81 -1.86
N LEU A 76 14.99 9.75 -3.17
CA LEU A 76 15.88 9.14 -4.16
C LEU A 76 17.24 9.83 -4.21
N ALA A 77 17.28 11.15 -4.09
CA ALA A 77 18.54 11.89 -3.99
C ALA A 77 19.33 11.56 -2.71
N ALA A 78 18.66 11.37 -1.58
CA ALA A 78 19.29 10.96 -0.32
C ALA A 78 19.83 9.52 -0.39
N VAL A 79 19.09 8.60 -1.01
CA VAL A 79 19.53 7.22 -1.27
C VAL A 79 20.78 7.20 -2.15
N LYS A 80 20.79 7.96 -3.25
CA LYS A 80 21.96 8.06 -4.14
C LYS A 80 23.20 8.61 -3.42
N LYS A 81 23.01 9.47 -2.42
CA LYS A 81 24.09 10.04 -1.60
C LYS A 81 24.49 9.13 -0.42
N GLY A 82 23.87 7.96 -0.25
CA GLY A 82 24.10 7.07 0.89
C GLY A 82 23.62 7.63 2.23
N LYS A 83 22.74 8.66 2.22
CA LYS A 83 22.19 9.29 3.43
C LYS A 83 20.93 8.61 3.94
N ARG A 84 20.31 7.76 3.12
CA ARG A 84 19.15 6.95 3.45
C ARG A 84 19.33 5.55 2.87
N HIS A 85 18.70 4.57 3.52
CA HIS A 85 18.68 3.21 3.00
C HIS A 85 17.87 3.14 1.71
N VAL A 86 18.30 2.28 0.79
CA VAL A 86 17.48 1.89 -0.35
C VAL A 86 16.28 1.11 0.19
N ALA A 87 15.08 1.46 -0.25
CA ALA A 87 13.87 0.72 0.10
C ALA A 87 14.04 -0.75 -0.28
N SER A 88 13.62 -1.61 0.63
CA SER A 88 13.64 -3.06 0.45
C SER A 88 12.54 -3.54 -0.51
N HIS A 89 11.54 -2.70 -0.76
CA HIS A 89 10.37 -3.00 -1.59
C HIS A 89 10.32 -2.13 -2.85
N ARG A 90 9.70 -2.69 -3.90
CA ARG A 90 9.47 -1.96 -5.17
C ARG A 90 8.59 -0.72 -4.96
N TYR A 91 7.54 -0.85 -4.17
CA TYR A 91 6.64 0.26 -3.88
C TYR A 91 7.08 0.94 -2.59
N ILE A 92 7.11 2.27 -2.62
CA ILE A 92 7.33 3.11 -1.44
C ILE A 92 6.10 3.97 -1.21
N SER A 93 5.82 4.31 0.05
CA SER A 93 4.81 5.30 0.39
C SER A 93 5.45 6.55 0.95
N VAL A 94 4.98 7.70 0.49
CA VAL A 94 5.45 9.02 0.93
C VAL A 94 4.30 9.80 1.54
N LYS A 95 4.62 10.58 2.55
CA LYS A 95 3.69 11.52 3.16
C LYS A 95 3.47 12.74 2.27
N THR A 96 2.24 13.21 2.18
CA THR A 96 1.90 14.47 1.50
C THR A 96 1.29 15.48 2.47
N LEU A 97 0.58 16.49 1.97
CA LEU A 97 -0.18 17.42 2.79
C LEU A 97 -1.35 16.72 3.48
N ARG A 98 -1.83 17.30 4.58
CA ARG A 98 -3.03 16.82 5.25
C ARG A 98 -4.25 16.85 4.31
N PRO A 99 -5.25 16.00 4.53
CA PRO A 99 -6.52 16.10 3.84
C PRO A 99 -7.11 17.52 3.95
N THR A 100 -7.67 18.03 2.85
CA THR A 100 -8.40 19.30 2.85
C THR A 100 -9.74 19.17 3.57
N LYS A 101 -10.36 20.28 3.94
CA LYS A 101 -11.69 20.27 4.57
C LYS A 101 -12.72 19.48 3.75
N LYS A 102 -12.73 19.64 2.42
CA LYS A 102 -13.61 18.89 1.52
C LYS A 102 -13.34 17.39 1.56
N GLN A 103 -12.08 16.98 1.52
CA GLN A 103 -11.69 15.56 1.63
C GLN A 103 -12.07 14.96 2.99
N LEU A 104 -12.00 15.75 4.07
CA LEU A 104 -12.43 15.34 5.42
C LEU A 104 -13.96 15.19 5.52
N GLU A 105 -14.72 16.08 4.89
CA GLU A 105 -16.18 15.99 4.81
C GLU A 105 -16.60 14.73 4.05
N GLU A 106 -15.97 14.44 2.92
CA GLU A 106 -16.18 13.20 2.14
C GLU A 106 -15.83 11.95 2.96
N TYR A 107 -14.67 11.95 3.63
CA TYR A 107 -14.28 10.86 4.53
C TYR A 107 -15.32 10.62 5.63
N THR A 108 -15.79 11.69 6.28
CA THR A 108 -16.77 11.61 7.39
C THR A 108 -18.13 11.09 6.91
N LYS A 109 -18.53 11.43 5.69
CA LYS A 109 -19.75 10.91 5.05
C LYS A 109 -19.65 9.40 4.78
N ASN A 110 -18.46 8.92 4.40
CA ASN A 110 -18.26 7.54 3.94
C ASN A 110 -17.92 6.54 5.08
N GLN A 111 -17.36 6.99 6.20
CA GLN A 111 -16.87 6.12 7.29
C GLN A 111 -17.91 5.74 8.36
N GLY A 112 -19.15 6.20 8.25
CA GLY A 112 -20.18 5.93 9.26
C GLY A 112 -19.88 6.54 10.64
N PRO A 113 -20.68 6.25 11.68
CA PRO A 113 -20.53 6.85 13.02
C PRO A 113 -19.46 6.18 13.90
N ASP A 114 -19.17 4.88 13.73
CA ASP A 114 -18.47 4.08 14.75
C ASP A 114 -16.97 3.83 14.51
N GLY A 115 -16.40 4.34 13.41
CA GLY A 115 -15.01 4.07 12.99
C GLY A 115 -14.13 5.30 12.80
N ARG A 116 -14.55 6.47 13.31
CA ARG A 116 -13.93 7.76 12.96
C ARG A 116 -12.59 7.95 13.66
N ALA A 117 -11.51 7.84 12.90
CA ALA A 117 -10.26 8.49 13.29
C ALA A 117 -10.48 10.01 13.33
N GLU A 118 -9.86 10.68 14.30
CA GLU A 118 -9.97 12.13 14.45
C GLU A 118 -9.47 12.81 13.17
N PRO A 119 -10.23 13.72 12.54
CA PRO A 119 -9.84 14.36 11.27
C PRO A 119 -8.46 15.01 11.29
N ALA A 120 -8.04 15.54 12.45
CA ALA A 120 -6.72 16.15 12.64
C ALA A 120 -5.56 15.15 12.59
N GLN A 121 -5.83 13.87 12.87
CA GLN A 121 -4.85 12.79 12.86
C GLN A 121 -4.68 12.18 11.47
N LEU A 122 -5.70 12.32 10.61
CA LEU A 122 -5.66 11.79 9.25
C LEU A 122 -4.45 12.32 8.46
N ARG A 123 -3.80 11.41 7.75
CA ARG A 123 -2.68 11.69 6.86
C ARG A 123 -2.98 11.17 5.47
N CYS A 124 -2.36 11.83 4.52
CA CYS A 124 -2.37 11.44 3.12
C CYS A 124 -1.05 10.76 2.79
N LEU A 125 -1.12 9.49 2.39
CA LEU A 125 0.02 8.77 1.81
C LEU A 125 -0.23 8.53 0.33
N MET A 126 0.82 8.66 -0.49
CA MET A 126 0.79 8.29 -1.89
C MET A 126 1.84 7.22 -2.15
N VAL A 127 1.51 6.27 -3.03
CA VAL A 127 2.38 5.12 -3.34
C VAL A 127 3.11 5.36 -4.64
N PHE A 128 4.42 5.16 -4.62
CA PHE A 128 5.31 5.36 -5.76
C PHE A 128 6.00 4.03 -6.14
N ASP A 129 6.01 3.72 -7.43
CA ASP A 129 6.70 2.56 -7.99
C ASP A 129 8.11 2.95 -8.40
N THR A 130 9.09 2.48 -7.63
CA THR A 130 10.51 2.79 -7.89
C THR A 130 11.06 2.10 -9.13
N ARG A 131 10.36 1.10 -9.69
CA ARG A 131 10.77 0.40 -10.91
C ARG A 131 10.35 1.16 -12.17
N PHE A 132 9.16 1.76 -12.16
CA PHE A 132 8.59 2.47 -13.31
C PHE A 132 8.61 4.00 -13.15
N ASP A 133 9.12 4.51 -12.02
CA ASP A 133 9.27 5.93 -11.73
C ASP A 133 7.93 6.71 -11.82
N GLN A 134 6.86 6.14 -11.28
CA GLN A 134 5.52 6.71 -11.33
C GLN A 134 4.73 6.44 -10.05
N PHE A 135 3.75 7.31 -9.75
CA PHE A 135 2.77 7.04 -8.71
C PHE A 135 1.81 5.92 -9.16
N VAL A 136 1.45 5.05 -8.21
CA VAL A 136 0.52 3.95 -8.41
C VAL A 136 -0.72 4.18 -7.57
N GLY A 137 -1.86 3.79 -8.14
CA GLY A 137 -3.16 4.22 -7.66
C GLY A 137 -3.48 5.65 -8.10
N SER A 138 -4.74 6.01 -7.99
CA SER A 138 -5.22 7.36 -8.30
C SER A 138 -5.25 8.28 -7.08
N GLY A 139 -4.82 7.76 -5.94
CA GLY A 139 -5.34 8.20 -4.66
C GLY A 139 -4.30 8.70 -3.68
N CYS A 140 -4.77 9.63 -2.86
CA CYS A 140 -4.27 9.83 -1.53
C CYS A 140 -4.91 8.80 -0.60
N TYR A 141 -4.11 7.88 -0.08
CA TYR A 141 -4.54 6.88 0.90
C TYR A 141 -4.63 7.50 2.29
N VAL A 142 -5.79 7.36 2.92
CA VAL A 142 -6.10 8.01 4.20
C VAL A 142 -5.75 7.08 5.35
N VAL A 143 -4.71 7.45 6.09
CA VAL A 143 -4.30 6.70 7.28
C VAL A 143 -4.56 7.51 8.54
N SER A 144 -4.96 6.85 9.61
CA SER A 144 -5.22 7.47 10.93
C SER A 144 -3.93 7.87 11.65
N SER A 145 -2.83 7.18 11.35
CA SER A 145 -1.51 7.43 11.91
C SER A 145 -0.45 7.28 10.84
N GLU A 146 0.66 7.99 10.99
CA GLU A 146 1.80 7.88 10.10
C GLU A 146 2.58 6.60 10.43
N PRO A 147 2.86 5.71 9.44
CA PRO A 147 3.68 4.53 9.66
C PRO A 147 5.11 4.91 10.09
N ALA A 148 5.83 4.00 10.73
CA ALA A 148 7.26 4.20 10.97
C ALA A 148 8.06 4.10 9.67
N VAL A 149 9.18 4.81 9.55
CA VAL A 149 10.07 4.66 8.38
C VAL A 149 10.57 3.21 8.31
N GLY A 150 10.47 2.59 7.12
CA GLY A 150 10.76 1.18 6.89
C GLY A 150 9.56 0.24 7.12
N GLN A 151 8.46 0.74 7.71
CA GLN A 151 7.25 -0.06 7.90
C GLN A 151 6.54 -0.27 6.56
N VAL A 152 6.18 -1.52 6.27
CA VAL A 152 5.41 -1.89 5.08
C VAL A 152 3.92 -1.83 5.40
N THR A 153 3.17 -1.14 4.56
CA THR A 153 1.71 -0.99 4.67
C THR A 153 1.06 -1.43 3.37
N LYS A 154 -0.11 -2.06 3.43
CA LYS A 154 -0.88 -2.45 2.26
C LYS A 154 -1.85 -1.34 1.86
N PHE A 155 -1.82 -0.99 0.58
CA PHE A 155 -2.69 -0.01 -0.07
C PHE A 155 -3.37 -0.72 -1.24
N GLU A 156 -4.68 -0.95 -1.14
CA GLU A 156 -5.44 -1.74 -2.11
C GLU A 156 -4.77 -3.10 -2.43
N THR A 157 -4.15 -3.23 -3.60
CA THR A 157 -3.50 -4.45 -4.09
C THR A 157 -1.98 -4.44 -3.94
N VAL A 158 -1.36 -3.35 -3.46
CA VAL A 158 0.10 -3.21 -3.35
C VAL A 158 0.54 -3.07 -1.90
N SER A 159 1.75 -3.53 -1.60
CA SER A 159 2.40 -3.30 -0.30
C SER A 159 3.57 -2.36 -0.50
N ALA A 160 3.59 -1.26 0.24
CA ALA A 160 4.56 -0.19 0.08
C ALA A 160 5.29 0.11 1.39
N GLU A 161 6.61 0.25 1.30
CA GLU A 161 7.46 0.64 2.43
C GLU A 161 7.35 2.15 2.66
N PHE A 162 7.02 2.57 3.89
CA PHE A 162 6.95 3.99 4.21
C PHE A 162 8.36 4.57 4.35
N VAL A 163 8.66 5.61 3.58
CA VAL A 163 9.98 6.25 3.57
C VAL A 163 10.00 7.62 4.26
N GLY A 164 8.89 8.00 4.91
CA GLY A 164 8.76 9.29 5.59
C GLY A 164 8.57 10.47 4.63
N SER A 165 8.78 11.67 5.16
CA SER A 165 9.17 12.82 4.33
C SER A 165 10.61 12.62 3.89
N GLY A 166 10.92 12.83 2.61
CA GLY A 166 12.26 12.82 2.03
C GLY A 166 13.22 13.91 2.55
N THR A 167 12.92 14.54 3.68
CA THR A 167 13.81 15.50 4.34
C THR A 167 15.10 14.82 4.82
N PRO A 168 16.29 15.34 4.52
CA PRO A 168 17.56 14.79 4.99
C PRO A 168 17.63 14.59 6.50
#